data_AF-A0A9W7TZI6-F1
#
_entry.id   AF-A0A9W7TZI6-F1
#
_cell.length_a   1.000
_cell.length_b   1.000
_cell.length_c   1.000
_cell.angle_alpha   90.00
_cell.angle_beta   90.00
_cell.angle_gamma   90.00
#
_symmetry.space_group_name_H-M   'P 1'
#
loop_
_entity.id
_entity.type
_entity.pdbx_description
1 polymer ?
#
loop_
_entity_poly.entity_id
_entity_poly.type
_entity_poly.pdbx_seq_one_letter_code
_entity_poly.pdbx_strand_id
1 'polypeptide(L)'
;MANSYVDGKVRDALVAAKGSRATAQKLLMAWAVEDPQLLLGIAQPFLKAIAAAAVERGARPSASGRAAPAGPGRSRAAADSALSKEALADVLSRLGRDPGEDAPAPRARAASPGAMKSATMTVPAGAGGQGGGTHEKAMMTLAKAFVAKKMR
;
A
#
# COMPACT_ATOMS: atom_id res chain seq x y z
N MET A 1 -6.73 28.69 13.82
CA MET A 1 -8.04 28.22 14.32
C MET A 1 -8.62 27.08 13.47
N ALA A 2 -8.55 27.10 12.14
CA ALA A 2 -9.09 26.01 11.30
C ALA A 2 -8.43 24.63 11.56
N ASN A 3 -7.12 24.59 11.84
CA ASN A 3 -6.39 23.32 11.96
C ASN A 3 -6.84 22.47 13.16
N SER A 4 -7.15 23.07 14.31
CA SER A 4 -7.55 22.31 15.51
C SER A 4 -8.90 21.61 15.34
N TYR A 5 -9.81 22.21 14.58
CA TYR A 5 -11.11 21.60 14.27
C TYR A 5 -10.96 20.40 13.32
N VAL A 6 -10.20 20.60 12.24
CA VAL A 6 -9.90 19.54 11.26
C VAL A 6 -9.17 18.37 11.92
N ASP A 7 -8.15 18.65 12.74
CA ASP A 7 -7.38 17.62 13.45
C ASP A 7 -8.27 16.82 14.43
N GLY A 8 -9.25 17.47 15.07
CA GLY A 8 -10.26 16.80 15.89
C GLY A 8 -11.10 15.83 15.07
N LYS A 9 -11.67 16.30 13.96
CA LYS A 9 -12.50 15.47 13.07
C LYS A 9 -11.73 14.33 12.42
N VAL A 10 -10.45 14.51 12.12
CA VAL A 10 -9.58 13.42 11.63
C VAL A 10 -9.40 12.35 12.68
N ARG A 11 -9.21 12.72 13.96
CA ARG A 11 -9.14 11.74 15.06
C ARG A 11 -10.47 11.03 15.24
N ASP A 12 -11.59 11.75 15.22
CA ASP A 12 -12.93 11.15 15.32
C ASP A 12 -13.19 10.15 14.18
N ALA A 13 -12.76 10.49 12.95
CA ALA A 13 -12.87 9.61 11.80
C ALA A 13 -12.00 8.36 11.96
N LEU A 14 -10.79 8.49 12.51
CA LEU A 14 -9.91 7.35 12.80
C LEU A 14 -10.49 6.44 13.89
N VAL A 15 -11.15 7.01 14.90
CA VAL A 15 -11.85 6.26 15.96
C VAL A 15 -13.04 5.49 15.37
N ALA A 16 -13.90 6.17 14.60
CA ALA A 16 -15.04 5.56 13.93
C ALA A 16 -14.62 4.46 12.93
N ALA A 17 -13.47 4.63 12.28
CA ALA A 17 -12.86 3.69 11.36
C ALA A 17 -12.09 2.53 12.04
N LYS A 18 -12.05 2.47 13.38
CA LYS A 18 -11.27 1.48 14.14
C LYS A 18 -9.79 1.44 13.74
N GLY A 19 -9.21 2.62 13.46
CA GLY A 19 -7.80 2.77 13.07
C GLY A 19 -7.49 2.53 11.59
N SER A 20 -8.47 2.15 10.76
CA SER A 20 -8.25 1.95 9.32
C SER A 20 -8.23 3.30 8.58
N ARG A 21 -7.05 3.66 8.04
CA ARG A 21 -6.86 4.94 7.32
C ARG A 21 -7.76 5.09 6.10
N ALA A 22 -7.93 4.02 5.32
CA ALA A 22 -8.74 4.05 4.11
C ALA A 22 -10.24 4.27 4.40
N THR A 23 -10.74 3.70 5.49
CA THR A 23 -12.14 3.90 5.91
C THR A 23 -12.33 5.24 6.60
N ALA A 24 -11.36 5.70 7.40
CA ALA A 24 -11.34 7.04 7.98
C ALA A 24 -11.37 8.12 6.89
N GLN A 25 -10.62 7.94 5.81
CA GLN A 25 -10.66 8.87 4.67
C GLN A 25 -12.05 8.93 4.03
N LYS A 26 -12.70 7.78 3.80
CA LYS A 26 -14.07 7.74 3.26
C LYS A 26 -15.08 8.41 4.19
N LEU A 27 -14.98 8.15 5.50
CA LEU A 27 -15.83 8.78 6.52
C LEU A 27 -15.62 10.29 6.57
N LEU A 28 -14.36 10.74 6.55
CA LEU A 28 -14.02 12.15 6.57
C LEU A 28 -14.54 12.87 5.31
N MET A 29 -14.50 12.21 4.15
CA MET A 29 -15.11 12.73 2.92
C MET A 29 -16.63 12.84 3.05
N ALA A 30 -17.31 11.84 3.62
CA ALA A 30 -18.76 11.89 3.85
C ALA A 30 -19.13 13.05 4.79
N TRP A 31 -18.42 13.20 5.90
CA TRP A 31 -18.64 14.31 6.84
C TRP A 31 -18.34 15.68 6.23
N ALA A 32 -17.33 15.79 5.38
CA ALA A 32 -17.00 17.06 4.71
C ALA A 32 -18.08 17.51 3.71
N VAL A 33 -18.90 16.58 3.17
CA VAL A 33 -20.05 16.96 2.33
C VAL A 33 -21.15 17.61 3.17
N GLU A 34 -21.33 17.15 4.40
CA GLU A 34 -22.36 17.65 5.32
C GLU A 34 -21.93 18.92 6.08
N ASP A 35 -20.63 19.09 6.30
CA ASP A 35 -20.04 20.24 7.02
C ASP A 35 -19.14 21.10 6.11
N PRO A 36 -19.65 22.27 5.64
CA PRO A 36 -18.88 23.19 4.80
C PRO A 36 -17.61 23.74 5.46
N GLN A 37 -17.59 23.89 6.79
CA GLN A 37 -16.42 24.39 7.51
C GLN A 37 -15.31 23.35 7.52
N LEU A 38 -15.66 22.07 7.69
CA LEU A 38 -14.71 20.97 7.59
C LEU A 38 -14.13 20.85 6.17
N LEU A 39 -14.98 20.96 5.14
CA LEU A 39 -14.55 20.93 3.75
C LEU A 39 -13.54 22.04 3.45
N LEU A 40 -13.88 23.28 3.83
CA LEU A 40 -13.04 24.44 3.58
C LEU A 40 -11.72 24.33 4.36
N GLY A 41 -11.76 23.88 5.62
CA GLY A 41 -10.57 23.65 6.43
C GLY A 41 -9.61 22.62 5.82
N ILE A 42 -10.12 21.52 5.29
CA ILE A 42 -9.30 20.49 4.62
C ILE A 42 -8.79 20.99 3.26
N ALA A 43 -9.58 21.77 2.53
CA ALA A 43 -9.22 22.27 1.19
C ALA A 43 -8.28 23.48 1.20
N GLN A 44 -8.24 24.26 2.28
CA GLN A 44 -7.45 25.50 2.41
C GLN A 44 -5.97 25.35 1.99
N PRO A 45 -5.20 24.34 2.42
CA PRO A 45 -3.80 24.18 1.99
C PRO A 45 -3.66 23.83 0.50
N PHE A 46 -4.72 23.32 -0.15
CA PHE A 46 -4.70 22.91 -1.55
C PHE A 46 -5.41 23.90 -2.49
N LEU A 47 -5.92 25.01 -1.96
CA LEU A 47 -6.76 25.95 -2.70
C LEU A 47 -6.06 26.52 -3.94
N LYS A 48 -4.75 26.81 -3.84
CA LYS A 48 -3.93 27.28 -4.97
C LYS A 48 -3.90 26.28 -6.12
N ALA A 49 -3.70 25.00 -5.82
CA ALA A 49 -3.64 23.95 -6.83
C ALA A 49 -5.02 23.70 -7.46
N ILE A 50 -6.08 23.72 -6.65
CA ILE A 50 -7.46 23.58 -7.11
C ILE A 50 -7.83 24.72 -8.07
N ALA A 51 -7.50 25.97 -7.71
CA ALA A 51 -7.76 27.13 -8.54
C ALA A 51 -6.96 27.10 -9.85
N ALA A 52 -5.67 26.77 -9.78
CA ALA A 52 -4.83 26.64 -10.98
C ALA A 52 -5.39 25.59 -11.95
N ALA A 53 -5.72 24.39 -11.44
CA ALA A 53 -6.30 23.33 -12.26
C ALA A 53 -7.68 23.72 -12.84
N ALA A 54 -8.48 24.51 -12.12
CA ALA A 54 -9.76 25.00 -12.62
C ALA A 54 -9.58 25.99 -13.78
N VAL A 55 -8.64 26.93 -13.65
CA VAL A 55 -8.30 27.90 -14.71
C VAL A 55 -7.73 27.19 -15.93
N GLU A 56 -6.80 26.24 -15.75
CA GLU A 56 -6.25 25.45 -16.86
C GLU A 56 -7.34 24.70 -17.64
N ARG A 57 -8.32 24.11 -16.95
CA ARG A 57 -9.46 23.46 -17.61
C ARG A 57 -10.34 24.45 -18.38
N GLY A 58 -10.56 25.65 -17.84
CA GLY A 58 -11.36 26.69 -18.49
C GLY A 58 -10.66 27.36 -19.67
N ALA A 59 -9.33 27.47 -19.62
CA ALA A 59 -8.51 28.05 -20.68
C ALA A 59 -8.22 27.05 -21.82
N ARG A 60 -8.41 25.74 -21.60
CA ARG A 60 -8.24 24.73 -22.64
C ARG A 60 -9.38 24.88 -23.66
N PRO A 61 -9.10 25.20 -24.94
CA PRO A 61 -10.15 25.22 -25.95
C PRO A 61 -10.80 23.83 -25.99
N SER A 62 -12.13 23.82 -25.96
CA SER A 62 -12.95 22.60 -26.04
C SER A 62 -12.71 21.94 -27.39
N ALA A 63 -11.62 21.19 -27.52
CA ALA A 63 -11.48 20.19 -28.56
C ALA A 63 -12.57 19.15 -28.27
N SER A 64 -13.62 19.20 -29.08
CA SER A 64 -14.71 18.23 -29.12
C SER A 64 -14.15 16.80 -29.00
N GLY A 65 -14.52 16.13 -27.90
CA GLY A 65 -14.29 14.70 -27.71
C GLY A 65 -13.05 14.34 -26.87
N ARG A 66 -13.30 13.98 -25.60
CA ARG A 66 -12.47 13.10 -24.74
C ARG A 66 -11.16 13.74 -24.21
N ALA A 67 -10.74 13.61 -22.95
CA ALA A 67 -11.10 12.76 -21.81
C ALA A 67 -10.93 13.56 -20.51
N ALA A 68 -11.67 13.18 -19.46
CA ALA A 68 -11.44 13.67 -18.09
C ALA A 68 -10.04 13.28 -17.59
N PRO A 69 -9.39 14.08 -16.72
CA PRO A 69 -8.04 13.77 -16.26
C PRO A 69 -8.04 12.54 -15.35
N ALA A 70 -7.16 11.60 -15.68
CA ALA A 70 -6.85 10.42 -14.88
C ALA A 70 -6.27 10.84 -13.52
N GLY A 71 -6.70 10.16 -12.46
CA GLY A 71 -6.08 10.24 -11.13
C GLY A 71 -4.61 9.79 -11.14
N PRO A 72 -3.84 10.07 -10.07
CA PRO A 72 -2.42 9.81 -10.05
C PRO A 72 -2.16 8.30 -9.95
N GLY A 73 -1.56 7.75 -11.00
CA GLY A 73 -0.95 6.42 -10.96
C GLY A 73 -1.48 5.41 -11.95
N ARG A 74 -1.43 5.69 -13.27
CA ARG A 74 -1.16 4.65 -14.28
C ARG A 74 -0.80 5.21 -15.65
N SER A 75 0.32 5.92 -15.76
CA SER A 75 1.07 5.95 -17.02
C SER A 75 1.88 4.66 -17.15
N ARG A 76 1.18 3.55 -17.37
CA ARG A 76 1.78 2.37 -18.01
C ARG A 76 0.91 2.03 -19.21
N ALA A 77 1.41 2.47 -20.37
CA ALA A 77 1.07 1.96 -21.69
C ALA A 77 -0.43 1.70 -21.91
N ALA A 78 -1.18 2.77 -22.17
CA ALA A 78 -2.27 2.66 -23.15
C ALA A 78 -1.64 2.60 -24.55
N ALA A 79 -0.80 1.58 -24.77
CA ALA A 79 -0.46 1.13 -26.11
C ALA A 79 -1.55 0.12 -26.46
N ASP A 80 -2.52 0.57 -27.24
CA ASP A 80 -3.02 -0.16 -28.41
C ASP A 80 -2.86 -1.69 -28.39
N SER A 81 -3.52 -2.36 -27.45
CA SER A 81 -3.57 -3.82 -27.42
C SER A 81 -5.02 -4.29 -27.40
N ALA A 82 -5.71 -4.00 -28.50
CA ALA A 82 -6.82 -4.84 -28.94
C ALA A 82 -6.22 -6.22 -29.27
N LEU A 83 -6.23 -7.13 -28.30
CA LEU A 83 -5.83 -8.51 -28.51
C LEU A 83 -6.66 -9.09 -29.66
N SER A 84 -6.01 -9.69 -30.66
CA SER A 84 -6.71 -10.37 -31.74
C SER A 84 -7.57 -11.50 -31.17
N LYS A 85 -8.70 -11.81 -31.82
CA LYS A 85 -9.61 -12.88 -31.36
C LYS A 85 -8.88 -14.23 -31.21
N GLU A 86 -7.88 -14.47 -32.05
CA GLU A 86 -7.03 -15.66 -32.00
C GLU A 86 -6.15 -15.69 -30.75
N ALA A 87 -5.51 -14.57 -30.38
CA ALA A 87 -4.71 -14.49 -29.16
C ALA A 87 -5.57 -14.70 -27.90
N LEU A 88 -6.82 -14.24 -27.94
CA LEU A 88 -7.76 -14.43 -26.83
C LEU A 88 -8.23 -15.89 -26.72
N ALA A 89 -8.47 -16.56 -27.86
CA ALA A 89 -8.81 -17.98 -27.91
C ALA A 89 -7.66 -18.89 -27.43
N ASP A 90 -6.42 -18.53 -27.75
CA ASP A 90 -5.23 -19.29 -27.37
C ASP A 90 -4.98 -19.21 -25.84
N VAL A 91 -5.21 -18.03 -25.25
CA VAL A 91 -5.15 -17.84 -23.79
C VAL A 91 -6.25 -18.61 -23.07
N LEU A 92 -7.48 -18.60 -23.60
CA LEU A 92 -8.60 -19.38 -23.03
C LEU A 92 -8.35 -20.88 -23.13
N SER A 93 -7.78 -21.36 -24.23
CA SER A 93 -7.44 -22.78 -24.41
C SER A 93 -6.36 -23.25 -23.43
N ARG A 94 -5.38 -22.38 -23.12
CA ARG A 94 -4.38 -22.64 -22.08
C ARG A 94 -4.95 -22.62 -20.66
N LEU A 95 -5.94 -21.77 -20.39
CA LEU A 95 -6.56 -21.67 -19.07
C LEU A 95 -7.54 -22.82 -18.78
N GLY A 96 -8.16 -23.37 -19.82
CA GLY A 96 -9.03 -24.56 -19.73
C GLY A 96 -8.28 -25.90 -19.70
N ARG A 97 -6.94 -25.90 -19.87
CA ARG A 97 -6.11 -27.08 -19.65
C ARG A 97 -5.66 -27.08 -18.19
N ASP A 98 -6.33 -27.88 -17.36
CA ASP A 98 -5.85 -28.17 -16.01
C ASP A 98 -4.38 -28.61 -16.06
N PRO A 99 -3.47 -28.01 -15.26
CA PRO A 99 -2.08 -28.45 -15.17
C PRO A 99 -2.02 -29.76 -14.37
N GLY A 100 -2.46 -30.85 -14.98
CA GLY A 100 -2.55 -32.16 -14.33
C GLY A 100 -2.60 -33.35 -15.27
N GLU A 101 -3.08 -33.20 -16.52
CA GLU A 101 -3.11 -34.29 -17.49
C GLU A 101 -2.19 -33.99 -18.67
N ASP A 102 -0.93 -34.38 -18.50
CA ASP A 102 0.06 -34.82 -19.49
C ASP A 102 1.48 -34.57 -18.96
N ALA A 103 1.77 -35.07 -17.76
CA ALA A 103 3.15 -35.28 -17.33
C ALA A 103 3.60 -36.67 -17.82
N PRO A 104 4.52 -36.79 -18.80
CA PRO A 104 5.13 -38.06 -19.12
C PRO A 104 5.92 -38.56 -17.91
N ALA A 105 5.60 -39.78 -17.47
CA ALA A 105 6.17 -40.42 -16.30
C ALA A 105 7.72 -40.41 -16.31
N PRO A 106 8.38 -39.86 -15.27
CA PRO A 106 9.81 -40.06 -15.10
C PRO A 106 10.05 -41.50 -14.63
N ARG A 107 10.80 -42.24 -15.46
CA ARG A 107 11.32 -43.57 -15.21
C ARG A 107 11.93 -43.69 -13.80
N ALA A 108 11.48 -44.73 -13.09
CA ALA A 108 12.11 -45.20 -11.87
C ALA A 108 13.60 -45.52 -12.10
N ARG A 109 14.47 -44.93 -11.28
CA ARG A 109 15.85 -45.42 -11.09
C ARG A 109 16.09 -45.65 -9.60
N ALA A 110 16.07 -46.94 -9.29
CA ALA A 110 16.65 -47.69 -8.17
C ALA A 110 17.17 -46.96 -6.91
N ALA A 111 16.67 -47.47 -5.80
CA ALA A 111 17.12 -47.42 -4.41
C ALA A 111 18.63 -47.28 -4.14
N SER A 112 18.94 -46.56 -3.04
CA SER A 112 19.72 -47.16 -1.94
C SER A 112 19.45 -46.43 -0.60
N PRO A 113 19.35 -47.14 0.56
CA PRO A 113 18.97 -46.60 1.86
C PRO A 113 20.17 -46.24 2.74
N GLY A 114 20.03 -45.27 3.64
CA GLY A 114 21.06 -44.98 4.63
C GLY A 114 20.73 -43.92 5.69
N ALA A 115 20.50 -44.41 6.91
CA ALA A 115 20.84 -43.82 8.22
C ALA A 115 20.04 -42.61 8.79
N MET A 116 19.19 -42.99 9.76
CA MET A 116 18.82 -42.31 11.02
C MET A 116 19.54 -41.02 11.43
N LYS A 117 18.79 -40.05 11.96
CA LYS A 117 18.68 -39.82 13.43
C LYS A 117 17.66 -38.71 13.75
N SER A 118 16.70 -39.09 14.58
CA SER A 118 15.73 -38.24 15.25
C SER A 118 16.43 -37.32 16.26
N ALA A 119 16.09 -36.04 16.27
CA ALA A 119 16.42 -35.12 17.36
C ALA A 119 15.23 -34.20 17.62
N THR A 120 14.38 -34.65 18.53
CA THR A 120 13.42 -33.86 19.31
C THR A 120 14.15 -32.69 19.97
N MET A 121 13.74 -31.45 19.68
CA MET A 121 14.10 -30.27 20.46
C MET A 121 12.82 -29.69 21.07
N THR A 122 12.66 -29.98 22.35
CA THR A 122 11.75 -29.37 23.30
C THR A 122 12.05 -27.88 23.45
N VAL A 123 11.05 -27.03 23.30
CA VAL A 123 11.12 -25.60 23.69
C VAL A 123 10.49 -25.49 25.08
N PRO A 124 11.22 -25.06 26.12
CA PRO A 124 10.65 -24.84 27.43
C PRO A 124 9.95 -23.47 27.50
N ALA A 125 8.86 -23.45 28.26
CA ALA A 125 8.16 -22.25 28.70
C ALA A 125 8.97 -21.50 29.79
N GLY A 126 8.95 -20.17 29.74
CA GLY A 126 9.39 -19.26 30.80
C GLY A 126 9.10 -17.81 30.35
N ALA A 127 8.04 -17.16 30.84
CA ALA A 127 7.95 -16.43 32.11
C ALA A 127 8.66 -15.07 32.10
N GLY A 128 7.88 -14.00 32.33
CA GLY A 128 8.31 -12.83 33.10
C GLY A 128 8.99 -11.68 32.34
N GLY A 129 8.41 -10.48 32.46
CA GLY A 129 8.98 -9.25 31.92
C GLY A 129 10.21 -8.72 32.67
N GLN A 130 10.98 -7.90 31.96
CA GLN A 130 11.82 -6.83 32.51
C GLN A 130 12.35 -5.94 31.37
N GLY A 131 11.56 -4.93 31.01
CA GLY A 131 12.03 -3.78 30.25
C GLY A 131 12.70 -2.80 31.21
N GLY A 132 14.03 -2.66 31.12
CA GLY A 132 14.77 -1.71 31.95
C GLY A 132 16.26 -1.61 31.65
N GLY A 133 16.92 -2.71 31.22
CA GLY A 133 18.38 -2.71 30.98
C GLY A 133 18.84 -2.43 29.55
N THR A 134 17.93 -2.39 28.56
CA THR A 134 18.29 -2.29 27.13
C THR A 134 18.27 -0.87 26.59
N HIS A 135 17.45 0.02 27.14
CA HIS A 135 17.29 1.40 26.64
C HIS A 135 18.51 2.29 26.96
N GLU A 136 19.09 2.17 28.16
CA GLU A 136 20.29 2.94 28.54
C GLU A 136 21.50 2.57 27.66
N LYS A 137 21.70 1.27 27.43
CA LYS A 137 22.75 0.76 26.53
C LYS A 137 22.54 1.22 25.08
N ALA A 138 21.29 1.29 24.62
CA ALA A 138 20.95 1.81 23.29
C ALA A 138 21.16 3.33 23.15
N MET A 139 20.90 4.10 24.21
CA MET A 139 21.15 5.55 24.23
C MET A 139 22.65 5.88 24.21
N MET A 140 23.48 5.14 24.96
CA MET A 140 24.94 5.34 24.95
C MET A 140 25.59 4.99 23.60
N THR A 141 25.13 3.94 22.90
CA THR A 141 25.66 3.60 21.58
C THR A 141 25.30 4.64 20.52
N LEU A 142 24.08 5.17 20.55
CA LEU A 142 23.68 6.28 19.68
C LEU A 142 24.50 7.55 19.95
N ALA A 143 24.73 7.91 21.21
CA ALA A 143 25.54 9.07 21.55
C ALA A 143 26.98 8.98 21.02
N LYS A 144 27.59 7.78 21.11
CA LYS A 144 28.97 7.55 20.64
C LYS A 144 29.10 7.66 19.12
N ALA A 145 28.08 7.23 18.38
CA ALA A 145 28.05 7.32 16.92
C ALA A 145 27.92 8.77 16.39
N PHE A 146 27.21 9.64 17.11
CA PHE A 146 27.07 11.06 16.73
C PHE A 146 28.35 11.87 16.93
N VAL A 147 29.13 11.56 17.98
CA VAL A 147 30.41 12.24 18.22
C VAL A 147 31.43 11.92 17.12
N ALA A 148 31.48 10.66 16.65
CA ALA A 148 32.39 10.25 15.58
C ALA A 148 32.09 10.92 14.23
N LYS A 149 30.84 11.33 13.98
CA LYS A 149 30.43 11.99 12.73
C LYS A 149 30.73 13.50 12.70
N LYS A 150 30.93 14.13 13.87
CA LYS A 150 31.17 15.59 13.95
C LYS A 150 32.64 15.99 13.67
N MET A 151 33.55 15.03 13.53
CA MET A 151 34.98 15.28 13.28
C MET A 151 35.47 14.85 11.89
N ARG A 152 34.57 14.81 10.90
CA ARG A 152 34.95 14.63 9.50
C ARG A 152 34.41 15.76 8.64
#